data_AF-A0A5J4X6E9-F1
#
_entry.id   AF-A0A5J4X6E9-F1
#
_cell.length_a   1.000
_cell.length_b   1.000
_cell.length_c   1.000
_cell.angle_alpha   90.00
_cell.angle_beta   90.00
_cell.angle_gamma   90.00
#
_symmetry.space_group_name_H-M   'P 1'
#
loop_
_entity.id
_entity.type
_entity.pdbx_description
1 polymer ?
#
loop_
_entity_poly.entity_id
_entity_poly.type
_entity_poly.pdbx_seq_one_letter_code
_entity_poly.pdbx_strand_id
1 'polypeptide(L)'
;MAMAPLAPALFVENSCNYTAATLAGFGLQRYIVEVPGIVLNIEFEKRELVLADGSLVPYDMHTIAAGLYDKTLKKLSQFIAENDFHLDVADGAFTMNDEADAIRLQRFIHKPTQTGGKKWLEDEDEIGVIYGATLRAYSVLHGLLYAGVPGKRLLFFRPPADLDANSLNHERRIDAFEYGIQMKHIEFGK
;
A
#
# COMPACT_ATOMS: atom_id res chain seq x y z
N MET A 1 -18.33 -23.38 -15.86
CA MET A 1 -18.90 -22.29 -15.04
C MET A 1 -18.00 -21.08 -15.25
N ALA A 2 -18.45 -20.07 -15.99
CA ALA A 2 -17.64 -18.87 -16.25
C ALA A 2 -17.67 -17.98 -15.00
N MET A 3 -16.50 -17.61 -14.45
CA MET A 3 -16.41 -16.65 -13.36
C MET A 3 -16.94 -15.31 -13.85
N ALA A 4 -17.92 -14.74 -13.12
CA ALA A 4 -18.35 -13.38 -13.34
C ALA A 4 -17.16 -12.42 -13.16
N PRO A 5 -17.08 -11.32 -13.94
CA PRO A 5 -16.00 -10.35 -13.81
C PRO A 5 -15.99 -9.78 -12.38
N LEU A 6 -14.80 -9.77 -11.76
CA LEU A 6 -14.59 -9.14 -10.46
C LEU A 6 -15.01 -7.67 -10.55
N ALA A 7 -15.78 -7.19 -9.56
CA ALA A 7 -16.11 -5.79 -9.45
C ALA A 7 -14.81 -4.95 -9.42
N PRO A 8 -14.78 -3.78 -10.09
CA PRO A 8 -13.60 -2.92 -10.10
C PRO A 8 -13.16 -2.61 -8.66
N ALA A 9 -11.84 -2.59 -8.44
CA ALA A 9 -11.26 -2.35 -7.13
C ALA A 9 -11.74 -1.00 -6.58
N LEU A 10 -12.27 -0.99 -5.35
CA LEU A 10 -12.86 0.20 -4.71
C LEU A 10 -11.82 1.20 -4.16
N PHE A 11 -10.58 1.14 -4.64
CA PHE A 11 -9.48 1.93 -4.12
C PHE A 11 -9.10 3.04 -5.10
N VAL A 12 -8.78 4.22 -4.57
CA VAL A 12 -8.23 5.31 -5.38
C VAL A 12 -6.85 4.90 -5.85
N GLU A 13 -6.75 4.63 -7.15
CA GLU A 13 -5.49 4.32 -7.80
C GLU A 13 -4.63 5.58 -7.83
N ASN A 14 -3.70 5.68 -6.87
CA ASN A 14 -2.64 6.69 -6.91
C ASN A 14 -1.41 6.08 -7.59
N SER A 15 -1.62 5.45 -8.75
CA SER A 15 -0.51 5.02 -9.58
C SER A 15 -0.16 6.23 -10.45
N CYS A 16 1.00 6.85 -10.19
CA CYS A 16 1.62 7.78 -11.14
C CYS A 16 2.15 7.02 -12.39
N ASN A 17 1.60 5.84 -12.68
CA ASN A 17 2.09 4.90 -13.68
C ASN A 17 1.31 5.13 -14.97
N TYR A 18 1.67 6.19 -15.68
CA TYR A 18 1.13 6.44 -17.01
C TYR A 18 1.76 5.48 -18.01
N THR A 19 1.03 4.41 -18.36
CA THR A 19 1.45 3.48 -19.43
C THR A 19 1.26 4.09 -20.82
N ALA A 20 1.93 3.56 -21.84
CA ALA A 20 1.74 3.96 -23.23
C ALA A 20 0.28 3.83 -23.68
N ALA A 21 -0.44 2.82 -23.18
CA ALA A 21 -1.88 2.66 -23.44
C ALA A 21 -2.69 3.80 -22.82
N THR A 22 -2.37 4.18 -21.58
CA THR A 22 -2.98 5.34 -20.90
C THR A 22 -2.70 6.64 -21.67
N LEU A 23 -1.45 6.86 -22.08
CA LEU A 23 -1.06 8.03 -22.88
C LEU A 23 -1.76 8.05 -24.24
N ALA A 24 -1.94 6.89 -24.89
CA ALA A 24 -2.68 6.77 -26.14
C ALA A 24 -4.17 7.11 -25.97
N GLY A 25 -4.78 6.70 -24.86
CA GLY A 25 -6.16 7.08 -24.51
C GLY A 25 -6.35 8.60 -24.35
N PHE A 26 -5.30 9.30 -23.92
CA PHE A 26 -5.30 10.76 -23.82
C PHE A 26 -4.84 11.48 -25.10
N GLY A 27 -4.44 10.76 -26.15
CA GLY A 27 -3.88 11.37 -27.36
C GLY A 27 -2.48 11.98 -27.18
N LEU A 28 -1.76 11.60 -26.13
CA LEU A 28 -0.46 12.15 -25.75
C LEU A 28 0.74 11.37 -26.29
N GLN A 29 0.52 10.22 -26.93
CA GLN A 29 1.57 9.32 -27.42
C GLN A 29 2.50 9.95 -28.48
N ARG A 30 2.10 11.07 -29.08
CA ARG A 30 2.93 11.84 -30.03
C ARG A 30 3.88 12.83 -29.36
N TYR A 31 3.61 13.17 -28.09
CA TYR A 31 4.32 14.20 -27.35
C TYR A 31 5.13 13.63 -26.18
N ILE A 32 4.72 12.47 -25.67
CA ILE A 32 5.35 11.80 -24.54
C ILE A 32 5.80 10.41 -25.01
N VAL A 33 7.08 10.13 -24.82
CA VAL A 33 7.66 8.81 -25.02
C VAL A 33 7.80 8.15 -23.66
N GLU A 34 7.09 7.04 -23.45
CA GLU A 34 7.34 6.17 -22.32
C GLU A 34 8.64 5.40 -22.57
N VAL A 35 9.58 5.51 -21.63
CA VAL A 35 10.78 4.66 -21.61
C VAL A 35 10.61 3.68 -20.44
N PRO A 36 10.27 2.40 -20.70
CA PRO A 36 10.13 1.43 -19.63
C PRO A 36 11.49 1.17 -19.00
N GLY A 37 11.61 1.34 -17.68
CA GLY A 37 12.85 1.10 -16.98
C GLY A 37 12.79 1.50 -15.51
N ILE A 38 13.71 0.95 -14.71
CA ILE A 38 13.90 1.35 -13.31
C ILE A 38 15.10 2.28 -13.28
N VAL A 39 14.89 3.53 -12.85
CA VAL A 39 15.98 4.48 -12.62
C VAL A 39 16.72 4.08 -11.35
N LEU A 40 18.00 3.73 -11.46
CA LEU A 40 18.88 3.40 -10.33
C LEU A 40 19.62 4.61 -9.79
N ASN A 41 19.99 5.55 -10.67
CA ASN A 41 20.75 6.75 -10.29
C ASN A 41 20.37 7.95 -11.18
N ILE A 42 20.54 9.14 -10.63
CA ILE A 42 20.40 10.42 -11.34
C ILE A 42 21.76 11.12 -11.28
N GLU A 43 22.52 11.07 -12.39
CA GLU A 43 23.83 11.70 -12.53
C GLU A 43 23.65 13.18 -12.85
N PHE A 44 23.51 14.03 -11.83
CA PHE A 44 23.22 15.47 -12.01
C PHE A 44 24.28 16.23 -12.80
N GLU A 45 25.56 15.87 -12.66
CA GLU A 45 26.66 16.55 -13.35
C GLU A 45 26.63 16.30 -14.86
N LYS A 46 26.38 15.05 -15.26
CA LYS A 46 26.27 14.64 -16.66
C LYS A 46 24.89 14.88 -17.24
N ARG A 47 23.90 15.13 -16.36
CA ARG A 47 22.47 15.23 -16.67
C ARG A 47 21.94 13.98 -17.35
N GLU A 48 22.21 12.83 -16.73
CA GLU A 48 21.80 11.52 -17.25
C GLU A 48 21.07 10.72 -16.17
N LEU A 49 20.02 10.00 -16.58
CA LEU A 49 19.41 8.95 -15.75
C LEU A 49 20.09 7.63 -16.08
N VAL A 50 20.47 6.88 -15.04
CA VAL A 50 21.02 5.52 -15.19
C VAL A 50 19.91 4.52 -14.93
N LEU A 51 19.54 3.76 -15.96
CA LEU A 51 18.54 2.70 -15.86
C LEU A 51 19.16 1.37 -15.40
N ALA A 52 18.34 0.47 -14.89
CA ALA A 52 18.77 -0.81 -14.35
C ALA A 52 19.37 -1.78 -15.40
N ASP A 53 19.04 -1.60 -16.67
CA ASP A 53 19.65 -2.32 -17.80
C ASP A 53 21.01 -1.73 -18.22
N GLY A 54 21.47 -0.67 -17.56
CA GLY A 54 22.69 0.06 -17.88
C GLY A 54 22.49 1.17 -18.92
N SER A 55 21.28 1.36 -19.45
CA SER A 55 20.98 2.43 -20.40
C SER A 55 21.09 3.81 -19.74
N LEU A 56 21.54 4.80 -20.51
CA LEU A 56 21.67 6.19 -20.08
C LEU A 56 20.64 7.06 -20.82
N VAL A 57 19.86 7.86 -20.08
CA VAL A 57 18.87 8.77 -20.64
C VAL A 57 19.27 10.21 -20.33
N PRO A 58 19.78 10.98 -21.32
CA PRO A 58 20.16 12.37 -21.09
C PRO A 58 18.94 13.27 -20.90
N TYR A 59 19.10 14.35 -20.15
CA TYR A 59 18.04 15.35 -19.92
C TYR A 59 18.57 16.78 -19.85
N ASP A 60 17.75 17.75 -20.27
CA ASP A 60 18.02 19.17 -20.03
C ASP A 60 17.35 19.64 -18.72
N MET A 61 16.15 19.15 -18.48
CA MET A 61 15.34 19.42 -17.30
C MET A 61 14.74 18.10 -16.82
N HIS A 62 14.80 17.85 -15.51
CA HIS A 62 14.30 16.62 -14.89
C HIS A 62 13.24 16.95 -13.84
N THR A 63 12.14 16.19 -13.84
CA THR A 63 11.09 16.26 -12.83
C THR A 63 10.93 14.90 -12.17
N ILE A 64 10.98 14.86 -10.84
CA ILE A 64 10.82 13.63 -10.06
C ILE A 64 9.36 13.48 -9.66
N ALA A 65 8.73 12.41 -10.11
CA ALA A 65 7.37 12.01 -9.74
C ALA A 65 7.31 10.55 -9.25
N ALA A 66 8.37 10.08 -8.59
CA ALA A 66 8.58 8.67 -8.21
C ALA A 66 7.65 8.13 -7.10
N GLY A 67 6.67 8.92 -6.65
CA GLY A 67 5.80 8.58 -5.53
C GLY A 67 6.55 8.43 -4.20
N LEU A 68 5.87 7.86 -3.20
CA LEU A 68 6.46 7.49 -1.91
C LEU A 68 6.80 6.01 -1.92
N TYR A 69 8.08 5.68 -1.67
CA TYR A 69 8.51 4.30 -1.52
C TYR A 69 8.38 3.86 -0.05
N ASP A 70 7.45 2.96 0.22
CA ASP A 70 7.23 2.44 1.58
C ASP A 70 8.24 1.30 1.91
N LYS A 71 9.16 1.57 2.85
CA LYS A 71 10.10 0.57 3.40
C LYS A 71 9.55 -0.16 4.63
N THR A 72 8.36 0.18 5.10
CA THR A 72 7.82 -0.27 6.39
C THR A 72 7.74 -1.79 6.45
N LEU A 73 7.25 -2.44 5.39
CA LEU A 73 7.11 -3.90 5.38
C LEU A 73 8.46 -4.63 5.42
N LYS A 74 9.49 -4.11 4.73
CA LYS A 74 10.86 -4.65 4.82
C LYS A 74 11.45 -4.49 6.22
N LYS A 75 11.22 -3.33 6.87
CA LYS A 75 11.64 -3.11 8.25
C LYS A 75 10.90 -4.02 9.22
N LEU A 76 9.60 -4.23 9.01
CA LEU A 76 8.79 -5.11 9.83
C LEU A 76 9.25 -6.57 9.71
N SER A 77 9.49 -7.07 8.49
CA SER A 77 10.03 -8.42 8.30
C SER A 77 11.37 -8.60 8.99
N GLN A 78 12.23 -7.58 8.96
CA GLN A 78 13.52 -7.62 9.66
C GLN A 78 13.33 -7.65 11.18
N PHE A 79 12.49 -6.78 11.72
CA PHE A 79 12.17 -6.75 13.15
C PHE A 79 11.58 -8.09 13.63
N ILE A 80 10.70 -8.71 12.85
CA ILE A 80 10.10 -10.01 13.18
C ILE A 80 11.16 -11.10 13.21
N ALA A 81 12.05 -11.13 12.22
CA ALA A 81 13.17 -12.07 12.17
C ALA A 81 14.15 -11.87 13.34
N GLU A 82 14.44 -10.63 13.72
CA GLU A 82 15.37 -10.30 14.81
C GLU A 82 14.82 -10.64 16.20
N ASN A 83 13.50 -10.65 16.37
CA ASN A 83 12.85 -10.88 17.67
C ASN A 83 12.28 -12.30 17.83
N ASP A 84 12.63 -13.24 16.94
CA ASP A 84 12.20 -14.65 16.95
C ASP A 84 10.68 -14.83 17.11
N PHE A 85 9.90 -13.90 16.54
CA PHE A 85 8.47 -14.08 16.51
C PHE A 85 8.15 -15.23 15.53
N HIS A 86 7.60 -16.33 16.03
CA HIS A 86 6.98 -17.40 15.23
C HIS A 86 5.67 -16.95 14.55
N LEU A 87 5.69 -15.76 13.96
CA LEU A 87 4.59 -15.18 13.22
C LEU A 87 4.92 -15.39 11.73
N ASP A 88 4.14 -16.26 11.10
CA ASP A 88 4.23 -16.54 9.66
C ASP A 88 3.64 -15.35 8.87
N VAL A 89 4.29 -14.19 8.99
CA VAL A 89 3.83 -12.89 8.47
C VAL A 89 3.80 -12.86 6.96
N ALA A 90 4.55 -13.76 6.31
CA ALA A 90 4.71 -13.75 4.86
C ALA A 90 3.40 -13.99 4.10
N ASP A 91 2.52 -14.88 4.59
CA ASP A 91 1.34 -15.29 3.82
C ASP A 91 0.12 -14.38 3.99
N GLY A 92 0.15 -13.42 4.93
CA GLY A 92 -0.96 -12.51 5.23
C GLY A 92 -0.62 -11.03 5.21
N ALA A 93 0.63 -10.66 4.93
CA ALA A 93 1.05 -9.26 4.89
C ALA A 93 0.95 -8.66 3.48
N PHE A 94 0.34 -7.48 3.39
CA PHE A 94 0.15 -6.76 2.13
C PHE A 94 0.70 -5.34 2.26
N THR A 95 1.52 -4.91 1.30
CA THR A 95 1.60 -3.48 0.99
C THR A 95 0.37 -3.09 0.22
N MET A 96 -0.07 -1.84 0.37
CA MET A 96 -1.06 -1.26 -0.52
C MET A 96 -0.41 -0.10 -1.25
N ASN A 97 0.14 -0.37 -2.43
CA ASN A 97 0.81 0.65 -3.26
C ASN A 97 0.07 1.03 -4.53
N ASP A 98 -0.57 0.05 -5.16
CA ASP A 98 -1.18 0.18 -6.48
C ASP A 98 -2.39 -0.76 -6.61
N GLU A 99 -2.95 -0.81 -7.83
CA GLU A 99 -4.06 -1.70 -8.16
C GLU A 99 -3.69 -3.18 -8.01
N ALA A 100 -2.46 -3.56 -8.36
CA ALA A 100 -2.03 -4.96 -8.28
C ALA A 100 -2.03 -5.46 -6.83
N ASP A 101 -1.57 -4.63 -5.88
CA ASP A 101 -1.67 -4.88 -4.44
C ASP A 101 -3.13 -4.99 -3.98
N ALA A 102 -4.00 -4.09 -4.46
CA ALA A 102 -5.43 -4.14 -4.15
C ALA A 102 -6.08 -5.45 -4.65
N ILE A 103 -5.76 -5.88 -5.87
CA ILE A 103 -6.24 -7.14 -6.45
C ILE A 103 -5.70 -8.33 -5.66
N ARG A 104 -4.44 -8.29 -5.19
CA ARG A 104 -3.88 -9.34 -4.34
C ARG A 104 -4.61 -9.45 -3.01
N LEU A 105 -4.85 -8.33 -2.33
CA LEU A 105 -5.63 -8.29 -1.09
C LEU A 105 -7.06 -8.78 -1.34
N GLN A 106 -7.72 -8.33 -2.41
CA GLN A 106 -9.06 -8.78 -2.77
C GLN A 106 -9.09 -10.30 -2.99
N ARG A 107 -8.14 -10.85 -3.76
CA ARG A 107 -8.03 -12.29 -4.00
C ARG A 107 -7.74 -13.07 -2.72
N PHE A 108 -6.98 -12.48 -1.79
CA PHE A 108 -6.71 -13.10 -0.50
C PHE A 108 -7.98 -13.19 0.36
N ILE A 109 -8.76 -12.12 0.43
CA ILE A 109 -10.05 -12.08 1.16
C ILE A 109 -11.07 -13.04 0.54
N HIS A 110 -11.12 -13.11 -0.80
CA HIS A 110 -12.12 -13.89 -1.53
C HIS A 110 -11.65 -15.29 -1.91
N LYS A 111 -10.43 -15.69 -1.53
CA LYS A 111 -9.80 -16.93 -1.99
C LYS A 111 -10.75 -18.10 -1.76
N PRO A 112 -11.00 -18.92 -2.80
CA PRO A 112 -11.54 -20.24 -2.73
C PRO A 112 -11.23 -20.91 -1.41
N THR A 113 -12.13 -21.02 -0.45
CA THR A 113 -11.83 -21.97 0.61
C THR A 113 -11.69 -23.30 -0.10
N GLN A 114 -10.46 -23.83 -0.17
CA GLN A 114 -10.26 -25.21 -0.62
C GLN A 114 -11.25 -26.07 0.16
N THR A 115 -11.68 -27.21 -0.36
CA THR A 115 -12.53 -28.15 0.39
C THR A 115 -11.85 -28.49 1.73
N GLY A 116 -12.19 -27.77 2.81
CA GLY A 116 -11.52 -27.81 4.12
C GLY A 116 -10.74 -26.55 4.57
N GLY A 117 -10.54 -25.53 3.74
CA GLY A 117 -9.95 -24.25 4.15
C GLY A 117 -10.95 -23.45 4.99
N LYS A 118 -10.45 -22.70 5.99
CA LYS A 118 -11.23 -21.67 6.70
C LYS A 118 -11.29 -20.40 5.84
N LYS A 119 -12.41 -19.65 5.82
CA LYS A 119 -12.37 -18.33 5.17
C LYS A 119 -11.55 -17.38 6.03
N TRP A 120 -10.97 -16.39 5.38
CA TRP A 120 -10.17 -15.38 6.06
C TRP A 120 -10.99 -14.65 7.13
N LEU A 121 -10.44 -14.51 8.33
CA LEU A 121 -11.11 -13.93 9.49
C LEU A 121 -12.41 -14.65 9.86
N GLU A 122 -12.55 -15.96 9.64
CA GLU A 122 -13.68 -16.73 10.21
C GLU A 122 -13.43 -17.13 11.66
N ASP A 123 -12.18 -17.40 12.02
CA ASP A 123 -11.78 -17.70 13.40
C ASP A 123 -12.05 -16.48 14.29
N GLU A 124 -12.52 -16.71 15.52
CA GLU A 124 -12.76 -15.60 16.45
C GLU A 124 -11.47 -14.95 16.91
N ASP A 125 -10.35 -15.69 16.84
CA ASP A 125 -9.04 -15.25 17.28
C ASP A 125 -8.21 -14.56 16.17
N GLU A 126 -8.67 -14.60 14.92
CA GLU A 126 -7.99 -13.92 13.82
C GLU A 126 -8.35 -12.43 13.77
N ILE A 127 -7.32 -11.58 13.74
CA ILE A 127 -7.44 -10.11 13.67
C ILE A 127 -6.67 -9.60 12.45
N GLY A 128 -7.33 -8.82 11.62
CA GLY A 128 -6.70 -8.06 10.54
C GLY A 128 -6.08 -6.78 11.08
N VAL A 129 -4.78 -6.59 10.88
CA VAL A 129 -4.07 -5.40 11.34
C VAL A 129 -3.79 -4.47 10.16
N ILE A 130 -4.17 -3.21 10.30
CA ILE A 130 -3.92 -2.16 9.32
C ILE A 130 -3.00 -1.14 9.96
N TYR A 131 -1.82 -0.95 9.40
CA TYR A 131 -0.84 0.00 9.90
C TYR A 131 -0.67 1.17 8.92
N GLY A 132 -0.94 2.39 9.37
CA GLY A 132 -0.70 3.59 8.57
C GLY A 132 -1.48 4.81 9.03
N ALA A 133 -1.04 5.99 8.55
CA ALA A 133 -1.70 7.27 8.81
C ALA A 133 -2.14 7.99 7.53
N THR A 134 -2.01 7.34 6.37
CA THR A 134 -2.31 7.93 5.06
C THR A 134 -3.77 7.69 4.68
N LEU A 135 -4.30 8.50 3.76
CA LEU A 135 -5.63 8.30 3.18
C LEU A 135 -5.80 6.85 2.67
N ARG A 136 -4.74 6.26 2.13
CA ARG A 136 -4.76 4.89 1.64
C ARG A 136 -5.01 3.86 2.75
N ALA A 137 -4.40 4.02 3.92
CA ALA A 137 -4.66 3.14 5.07
C ALA A 137 -6.15 3.23 5.49
N TYR A 138 -6.72 4.44 5.52
CA TYR A 138 -8.15 4.62 5.76
C TYR A 138 -9.01 3.99 4.67
N SER A 139 -8.64 4.13 3.39
CA SER A 139 -9.34 3.49 2.28
C SER A 139 -9.33 1.96 2.39
N VAL A 140 -8.22 1.36 2.85
CA VAL A 140 -8.13 -0.09 3.13
C VAL A 140 -9.10 -0.49 4.23
N LEU A 141 -9.12 0.24 5.35
CA LEU A 141 -10.08 0.00 6.44
C LEU A 141 -11.52 0.06 5.93
N HIS A 142 -11.87 1.13 5.21
CA HIS A 142 -13.22 1.29 4.65
C HIS A 142 -13.56 0.20 3.62
N GLY A 143 -12.61 -0.17 2.76
CA GLY A 143 -12.80 -1.23 1.77
C GLY A 143 -13.03 -2.60 2.41
N LEU A 144 -12.32 -2.92 3.49
CA LEU A 144 -12.52 -4.16 4.26
C LEU A 144 -13.89 -4.19 4.95
N LEU A 145 -14.28 -3.08 5.59
CA LEU A 145 -15.61 -2.95 6.19
C LEU A 145 -16.72 -3.08 5.14
N TYR A 146 -16.54 -2.47 3.97
CA TYR A 146 -17.49 -2.58 2.86
C TYR A 146 -17.57 -4.00 2.28
N ALA A 147 -16.45 -4.72 2.25
CA ALA A 147 -16.40 -6.14 1.88
C ALA A 147 -17.03 -7.07 2.92
N GLY A 148 -17.58 -6.54 4.02
CA GLY A 148 -18.28 -7.31 5.05
C GLY A 148 -17.38 -7.84 6.16
N VAL A 149 -16.11 -7.41 6.23
CA VAL A 149 -15.22 -7.80 7.34
C VAL A 149 -15.72 -7.15 8.63
N PRO A 150 -16.00 -7.92 9.71
CA PRO A 150 -16.48 -7.35 10.95
C PRO A 150 -15.48 -6.37 11.55
N GLY A 151 -15.90 -5.14 11.87
CA GLY A 151 -15.00 -4.12 12.42
C GLY A 151 -14.30 -4.54 13.72
N LYS A 152 -14.93 -5.39 14.55
CA LYS A 152 -14.32 -5.96 15.76
C LYS A 152 -13.10 -6.86 15.49
N ARG A 153 -12.94 -7.34 14.25
CA ARG A 153 -11.82 -8.15 13.78
C ARG A 153 -10.74 -7.32 13.09
N LEU A 154 -10.87 -6.00 13.06
CA LEU A 154 -9.92 -5.09 12.45
C LEU A 154 -9.28 -4.21 13.51
N LEU A 155 -7.95 -4.15 13.51
CA LEU A 155 -7.17 -3.28 14.37
C LEU A 155 -6.42 -2.27 13.50
N PHE A 156 -6.73 -1.00 13.68
CA PHE A 156 -6.10 0.10 12.94
C PHE A 156 -5.04 0.79 13.81
N PHE A 157 -3.77 0.61 13.47
CA PHE A 157 -2.65 1.28 14.12
C PHE A 157 -2.21 2.49 13.31
N ARG A 158 -2.32 3.66 13.92
CA ARG A 158 -1.75 4.88 13.39
C ARG A 158 -0.33 5.04 13.95
N PRO A 159 0.74 5.07 13.12
CA PRO A 159 2.06 5.41 13.62
C PRO A 159 2.03 6.81 14.27
N PRO A 160 2.83 7.03 15.32
CA PRO A 160 2.98 8.36 15.89
C PRO A 160 3.44 9.32 14.78
N ALA A 161 2.84 10.51 14.75
CA ALA A 161 3.29 11.55 13.84
C ALA A 161 4.73 11.90 14.21
N ASP A 162 5.66 11.70 13.27
CA ASP A 162 7.04 12.12 13.46
C ASP A 162 7.05 13.65 13.61
N LEU A 163 7.37 14.14 14.80
CA LEU A 163 7.30 15.56 15.14
C LEU A 163 8.23 16.39 14.24
N ASP A 164 9.31 15.78 13.75
CA ASP A 164 10.32 16.44 12.92
C ASP A 164 9.95 16.42 11.41
N ALA A 165 9.14 15.46 10.96
CA ALA A 165 8.70 15.35 9.57
C ALA A 165 7.61 16.38 9.18
N ASN A 166 7.04 17.08 10.17
CA ASN A 166 5.94 18.03 9.97
C ASN A 166 6.37 19.47 9.70
N SER A 167 7.66 19.77 9.59
CA SER A 167 8.12 21.13 9.28
C SER A 167 7.74 21.61 7.85
N LEU A 168 7.33 20.71 6.95
CA LEU A 168 6.91 21.03 5.57
C LEU A 168 5.43 20.79 5.27
N ASN A 169 4.65 20.23 6.20
CA ASN A 169 3.21 20.02 6.01
C ASN A 169 2.44 21.20 6.59
N HIS A 170 2.12 22.19 5.74
CA HIS A 170 1.19 23.25 6.12
C HIS A 170 -0.12 22.68 6.64
N GLU A 171 -0.49 23.16 7.83
CA GLU A 171 -1.73 23.01 8.58
C GLU A 171 -2.97 22.73 7.71
N ARG A 172 -3.31 21.45 7.55
CA ARG A 172 -4.71 21.01 7.41
C ARG A 172 -4.92 19.77 8.27
N ARG A 173 -5.00 19.99 9.59
CA ARG A 173 -5.52 19.00 10.53
C ARG A 173 -6.99 18.78 10.22
N ILE A 174 -7.33 17.59 9.73
CA ILE A 174 -8.70 17.07 9.81
C ILE A 174 -8.81 16.44 11.19
N ASP A 175 -9.04 17.28 12.21
CA ASP A 175 -9.37 16.85 13.57
C ASP A 175 -10.85 16.42 13.59
N ALA A 176 -11.17 15.20 13.13
CA ALA A 176 -12.56 14.71 13.15
C ALA A 176 -12.73 13.21 13.42
N PHE A 177 -11.67 12.44 13.75
CA PHE A 177 -11.81 10.98 13.89
C PHE A 177 -11.26 10.37 15.19
N GLU A 178 -10.97 11.17 16.22
CA GLU A 178 -10.44 10.66 17.51
C GLU A 178 -11.52 10.28 18.55
N TYR A 179 -12.81 10.43 18.27
CA TYR A 179 -13.84 10.23 19.30
C TYR A 179 -14.47 8.83 19.39
N GLY A 180 -13.99 7.83 18.62
CA GLY A 180 -14.73 6.57 18.45
C GLY A 180 -14.18 5.31 19.10
N ILE A 181 -12.88 5.22 19.40
CA ILE A 181 -12.26 3.96 19.83
C ILE A 181 -11.52 4.19 21.15
N GLN A 182 -12.26 4.13 22.27
CA GLN A 182 -11.64 3.92 23.57
C GLN A 182 -10.99 2.53 23.56
N MET A 183 -9.68 2.47 23.31
CA MET A 183 -8.90 1.27 23.64
C MET A 183 -9.00 1.06 25.15
N LYS A 184 -9.71 0.01 25.57
CA LYS A 184 -9.56 -0.52 26.92
C LYS A 184 -8.17 -1.11 27.03
N HIS A 185 -7.31 -0.45 27.79
CA HIS A 185 -6.04 -1.00 28.26
C HIS A 185 -6.31 -2.34 28.97
N ILE A 186 -5.80 -3.44 28.45
CA ILE A 186 -5.75 -4.72 29.16
C ILE A 186 -4.41 -4.76 29.86
N GLU A 187 -4.42 -4.56 31.18
CA GLU A 187 -3.25 -4.81 32.02
C GLU A 187 -3.08 -6.32 32.19
N PHE A 188 -1.96 -6.86 31.70
CA PHE A 188 -1.53 -8.21 32.05
C PHE A 188 -0.91 -8.18 33.45
N GLY A 189 -1.66 -8.68 34.44
CA GLY A 189 -1.17 -8.91 35.80
C GLY A 189 -0.14 -10.05 35.82
N LYS A 190 0.90 -9.85 36.63
CA LYS A 190 1.87 -10.88 37.04
C LYS A 190 1.29 -11.81 38.09
#